data_AF-A0A7H4MJX0-F1
#
_entry.id   AF-A0A7H4MJX0-F1
#
_cell.length_a   1.000
_cell.length_b   1.000
_cell.length_c   1.000
_cell.angle_alpha   90.00
_cell.angle_beta   90.00
_cell.angle_gamma   90.00
#
_symmetry.space_group_name_H-M   'P 1'
#
loop_
_entity.id
_entity.type
_entity.pdbx_description
1 polymer ?
#
loop_
_entity_poly.entity_id
_entity_poly.type
_entity_poly.pdbx_seq_one_letter_code
_entity_poly.pdbx_strand_id
1 'polypeptide(L)' 'MNAIRYRDDAEWLTRYQTLWARHRDRQMSTRELVTAVLSVEAHWEQDLSQIPGLVEQVTADLDAILSRGMCDAVQPLC' A
#
# COMPACT_ATOMS: atom_id res chain seq x y z
N MET A 1 22.48 -21.54 0.97
CA MET A 1 22.36 -20.19 0.37
C MET A 1 20.94 -20.06 -0.15
N ASN A 2 20.05 -19.43 0.62
CA ASN A 2 18.62 -19.42 0.30
C ASN A 2 18.35 -18.27 -0.67
N ALA A 3 17.99 -18.60 -1.91
CA ALA A 3 17.70 -17.63 -2.95
C ALA A 3 16.35 -16.96 -2.63
N ILE A 4 16.38 -15.68 -2.28
CA ILE A 4 15.17 -14.85 -2.22
C ILE A 4 14.68 -14.75 -3.67
N ARG A 5 13.62 -15.49 -4.01
CA ARG A 5 13.04 -15.48 -5.36
C ARG A 5 12.24 -14.19 -5.57
N TYR A 6 12.90 -13.21 -6.17
CA TYR A 6 12.32 -11.99 -6.76
C TYR A 6 11.47 -12.34 -8.01
N ARG A 7 10.47 -13.21 -7.87
CA ARG A 7 9.64 -13.70 -9.00
C ARG A 7 8.14 -13.39 -8.84
N ASP A 8 7.71 -12.97 -7.66
CA ASP A 8 6.34 -12.55 -7.37
C ASP A 8 6.07 -11.06 -7.68
N ASP A 9 7.09 -10.32 -8.10
CA ASP A 9 7.04 -8.86 -8.23
C ASP A 9 6.33 -8.34 -9.49
N ALA A 10 6.27 -9.09 -10.60
CA ALA A 10 5.84 -8.51 -11.89
C ALA A 10 4.33 -8.20 -11.97
N GLU A 11 3.50 -9.14 -11.51
CA GLU A 11 2.04 -8.94 -11.44
C GLU A 11 1.70 -7.89 -10.38
N TRP A 12 2.36 -7.95 -9.24
CA TRP A 12 2.17 -7.02 -8.13
C TRP A 12 2.57 -5.59 -8.50
N LEU A 13 3.70 -5.42 -9.17
CA LEU A 13 4.16 -4.14 -9.68
C LEU A 13 3.19 -3.56 -10.70
N THR A 14 2.66 -4.38 -11.62
CA THR A 14 1.66 -3.96 -12.60
C THR A 14 0.34 -3.54 -11.92
N ARG A 15 -0.10 -4.31 -10.92
CA ARG A 15 -1.29 -4.02 -10.12
C ARG A 15 -1.12 -2.72 -9.35
N TYR A 16 0.01 -2.53 -8.68
CA TYR A 16 0.33 -1.28 -7.99
C TYR A 16 0.36 -0.10 -8.93
N GLN A 17 1.04 -0.19 -10.08
CA GLN A 17 1.07 0.88 -11.07
C GLN A 17 -0.36 1.27 -11.51
N THR A 18 -1.23 0.29 -11.70
CA THR A 18 -2.64 0.52 -12.06
C THR A 18 -3.42 1.20 -10.94
N LEU A 19 -3.29 0.72 -9.71
CA LEU A 19 -3.96 1.28 -8.54
C LEU A 19 -3.50 2.71 -8.25
N TRP A 20 -2.19 2.95 -8.32
CA TRP A 20 -1.60 4.28 -8.15
C TRP A 20 -1.98 5.25 -9.28
N ALA A 21 -2.10 4.78 -10.53
CA ALA A 21 -2.61 5.60 -11.61
C ALA A 21 -4.04 6.09 -11.30
N ARG A 22 -4.94 5.19 -10.89
CA ARG A 22 -6.32 5.54 -10.52
C ARG A 22 -6.39 6.52 -9.35
N HIS A 23 -5.54 6.34 -8.33
CA HIS A 23 -5.44 7.27 -7.21
C HIS A 23 -4.98 8.66 -7.66
N ARG A 24 -3.94 8.73 -8.49
CA ARG A 24 -3.42 9.99 -9.07
C ARG A 24 -4.44 10.69 -9.96
N ASP A 25 -5.21 9.95 -10.74
CA ASP A 25 -6.30 10.45 -11.58
C ASP A 25 -7.55 10.83 -10.76
N ARG A 26 -7.47 10.80 -9.41
CA ARG A 26 -8.57 11.09 -8.46
C ARG A 26 -9.79 10.19 -8.65
N GLN A 27 -9.62 9.04 -9.28
CA GLN A 27 -10.66 8.03 -9.48
C GLN A 27 -10.82 7.11 -8.26
N MET A 28 -9.89 7.20 -7.30
CA MET A 28 -9.85 6.35 -6.11
C MET A 28 -9.22 7.12 -4.94
N SER A 29 -9.81 7.00 -3.76
CA SER A 29 -9.32 7.61 -2.52
C SER A 29 -8.09 6.86 -1.97
N THR A 30 -7.28 7.51 -1.12
CA THR A 30 -6.15 6.86 -0.43
C THR A 30 -6.62 5.64 0.38
N ARG A 31 -7.79 5.72 1.02
CA ARG A 31 -8.38 4.61 1.77
C ARG A 31 -8.73 3.42 0.89
N GLU A 32 -9.32 3.67 -0.28
CA GLU A 32 -9.68 2.63 -1.25
C GLU A 32 -8.44 1.96 -1.84
N LEU A 33 -7.38 2.75 -2.11
CA LEU A 33 -6.06 2.24 -2.51
C LEU A 33 -5.52 1.27 -1.45
N VAL A 34 -5.48 1.69 -0.19
CA VAL A 34 -4.95 0.91 0.92
C VAL A 34 -5.76 -0.37 1.15
N THR A 35 -7.09 -0.28 1.16
CA THR A 35 -7.95 -1.45 1.26
C THR A 35 -7.69 -2.44 0.13
N ALA A 36 -7.62 -1.98 -1.12
CA ALA A 36 -7.41 -2.85 -2.29
C ALA A 36 -6.04 -3.56 -2.31
N VAL A 37 -5.06 -3.04 -1.57
CA VAL A 37 -3.71 -3.61 -1.42
C VAL A 37 -3.66 -4.57 -0.25
N LEU A 38 -4.22 -4.19 0.90
CA LEU A 38 -4.21 -5.02 2.12
C LEU A 38 -5.13 -6.23 2.01
N SER A 39 -6.16 -6.18 1.17
CA SER A 39 -7.09 -7.28 0.97
C SER A 39 -6.63 -8.38 0.00
N VAL A 40 -5.37 -8.34 -0.46
CA VAL A 40 -4.85 -9.31 -1.43
C VAL A 40 -4.29 -10.53 -0.71
N GLU A 41 -5.17 -11.49 -0.42
CA GLU A 41 -4.82 -12.75 0.26
C GLU A 41 -3.74 -13.53 -0.49
N ALA A 42 -3.74 -13.51 -1.82
CA ALA A 42 -2.70 -14.18 -2.61
C ALA A 42 -1.29 -13.63 -2.35
N HIS A 43 -1.17 -12.37 -1.90
CA HIS A 43 0.10 -11.73 -1.59
C HIS A 43 0.46 -11.82 -0.10
N TRP A 44 -0.54 -11.72 0.77
CA TRP A 44 -0.36 -11.65 2.23
C TRP A 44 -0.70 -12.95 2.98
N GLU A 45 -1.15 -13.99 2.27
CA GLU A 45 -1.70 -15.25 2.78
C GLU A 45 -2.99 -15.10 3.62
N GLN A 46 -3.42 -13.87 3.89
CA GLN A 46 -4.62 -13.49 4.61
C GLN A 46 -5.09 -12.10 4.19
N ASP A 47 -6.35 -11.78 4.47
CA ASP A 47 -6.87 -10.43 4.25
C ASP A 47 -6.47 -9.53 5.43
N LEU A 48 -5.43 -8.72 5.23
CA LEU A 48 -4.95 -7.79 6.25
C LEU A 48 -5.95 -6.66 6.52
N SER A 49 -6.87 -6.38 5.61
CA SER A 49 -7.91 -5.36 5.83
C SER A 49 -8.90 -5.76 6.93
N GLN A 50 -8.96 -7.06 7.30
CA GLN A 50 -9.74 -7.55 8.43
C GLN A 50 -9.10 -7.21 9.80
N ILE A 51 -7.83 -6.79 9.82
CA ILE A 51 -7.15 -6.41 11.06
C ILE A 51 -7.72 -5.06 11.53
N PRO A 52 -8.33 -4.99 12.73
CA PRO A 52 -8.97 -3.76 13.21
C PRO A 52 -7.98 -2.61 13.28
N GLY A 53 -8.33 -1.48 12.66
CA GLY A 53 -7.51 -0.26 12.68
C GLY A 53 -6.33 -0.24 11.70
N LEU A 54 -5.96 -1.36 11.07
CA LEU A 54 -4.81 -1.40 10.17
C LEU A 54 -5.01 -0.52 8.93
N VAL A 55 -6.18 -0.61 8.30
CA VAL A 55 -6.50 0.19 7.10
C VAL A 55 -6.47 1.70 7.42
N GLU A 56 -6.99 2.09 8.58
CA GLU A 56 -7.01 3.50 9.01
C GLU A 56 -5.59 4.02 9.24
N GLN A 57 -4.77 3.25 9.96
CA GLN A 57 -3.39 3.62 10.25
C GLN A 57 -2.58 3.77 8.95
N VAL A 58 -2.63 2.77 8.07
CA VAL A 58 -1.89 2.79 6.80
C VAL A 58 -2.40 3.90 5.87
N THR A 59 -3.70 4.21 5.90
CA THR A 59 -4.25 5.35 5.15
C THR A 59 -3.70 6.67 5.67
N ALA A 60 -3.66 6.87 6.98
CA ALA A 60 -3.13 8.08 7.60
C ALA A 60 -1.63 8.26 7.31
N ASP A 61 -0.85 7.19 7.43
CA ASP A 61 0.59 7.21 7.11
C ASP A 61 0.82 7.54 5.63
N LEU A 62 0.05 6.92 4.73
CA LEU A 62 0.17 7.16 3.30
C LEU A 62 -0.25 8.58 2.91
N ASP A 63 -1.30 9.11 3.52
CA ASP A 63 -1.74 10.50 3.30
C ASP A 63 -0.69 11.50 3.80
N ALA A 64 -0.05 11.22 4.94
CA ALA A 64 1.06 12.03 5.44
C ALA A 64 2.25 12.04 4.46
N ILE A 65 2.61 10.88 3.90
CA ILE A 65 3.67 10.75 2.88
C ILE A 65 3.32 11.55 1.62
N LEU A 66 2.09 11.43 1.13
CA LEU A 66 1.64 12.08 -0.10
C LEU A 66 1.49 13.60 0.07
N SER A 67 1.03 14.05 1.23
CA SER A 67 0.80 15.47 1.52
C SER A 67 2.09 16.23 1.83
N ARG A 68 3.07 15.59 2.49
CA ARG A 68 4.27 16.27 2.99
C ARG A 68 5.55 15.92 2.22
N GLY A 69 5.48 14.92 1.36
CA GLY A 69 6.66 14.30 0.76
C GLY A 69 7.31 13.31 1.74
N MET A 70 7.99 12.31 1.18
CA MET A 70 8.48 11.15 1.91
C MET A 70 9.34 11.52 3.13
N CYS A 71 10.18 12.55 3.06
CA CYS A 71 11.09 12.95 4.14
C CYS A 71 10.41 13.50 5.40
N ASP A 72 9.28 14.20 5.29
CA ASP A 72 8.60 14.81 6.45
C ASP A 72 7.76 13.77 7.22
N ALA A 73 7.28 12.73 6.51
CA ALA A 73 6.44 11.68 7.07
C ALA A 73 7.22 10.64 7.90
N VAL A 74 8.54 10.52 7.74
CA VAL A 74 9.37 9.56 8.51
C VAL A 74 9.90 10.15 9.82
N GLN A 75 9.85 11.47 10.01
CA GLN A 75 10.29 12.13 11.24
C GLN A 75 9.66 11.58 12.54
N PRO A 76 8.35 11.28 12.63
CA PRO A 76 7.76 10.75 13.85
C PRO A 76 8.08 9.27 14.12
N LEU A 77 8.77 8.59 13.20
CA LEU A 77 9.23 7.20 13.35
C LEU A 77 10.72 7.12 13.78
N CYS A 78 11.37 8.27 14.03
CA CYS A 78 12.75 8.39 14.52
C CYS A 78 12.82 8.75 16.00
#